data_AF-A0A0C4E161-F1
#
_entry.id   AF-A0A0C4E161-F1
#
_cell.length_a   1.000
_cell.length_b   1.000
_cell.length_c   1.000
_cell.angle_alpha   90.00
_cell.angle_beta   90.00
_cell.angle_gamma   90.00
#
_symmetry.space_group_name_H-M   'P 1'
#
loop_
_entity.id
_entity.type
_entity.pdbx_description
1 polymer ?
#
loop_
_entity_poly.entity_id
_entity_poly.type
_entity_poly.pdbx_seq_one_letter_code
_entity_poly.pdbx_strand_id
1 'polypeptide(L)'
;MRLLSPPTSLPPSSGRRGISPGPLPLLLRLLATNLLIMASTRTGLVSAGSWNAVKDAECASPNSICLTSFRWCSRDSASGKGCSYPDGIDAFYPGSDTVPYAMLYHGSKYDITWKQAKPGVPVLIEWLFSDSLIQAGERRAEDGWGKLEVKWSTNTTGSSYTFDPLAILGTFPTPQAPNMSVWEAIASTHDASNHIRISQPGVADANSPSVGITGPSTPGRGTLSAANKSVSDQFLVHSRWTEQFVRNVQAYDATLYGQQQRNWQIGVGAGIGIGVPLLMTLAWFIGHRLGTRAGYDIAAKAARREYSRRDTTSS
;
A
#
# COMPACT_ATOMS: atom_id res chain seq x y z
N MET A 1 -7.85 37.05 12.62
CA MET A 1 -7.75 37.73 13.93
C MET A 1 -8.51 36.93 14.98
N ARG A 2 -7.80 36.21 15.85
CA ARG A 2 -8.25 35.80 17.19
C ARG A 2 -7.01 35.42 18.00
N LEU A 3 -7.08 35.75 19.29
CA LEU A 3 -5.99 36.22 20.14
C LEU A 3 -5.14 35.09 20.75
N LEU A 4 -3.83 35.37 20.83
CA LEU A 4 -2.86 34.74 21.71
C LEU A 4 -3.19 35.05 23.18
N SER A 5 -2.94 34.10 24.07
CA SER A 5 -2.74 34.35 25.51
C SER A 5 -1.73 33.34 26.07
N PRO A 6 -0.59 33.79 26.64
CA PRO A 6 0.25 33.05 27.58
C PRO A 6 0.04 33.60 29.02
N PRO A 7 0.95 33.37 29.99
CA PRO A 7 1.38 32.13 30.62
C PRO A 7 0.92 32.10 32.11
N THR A 8 1.17 31.02 32.87
CA THR A 8 1.03 31.06 34.33
C THR A 8 2.14 30.27 35.02
N SER A 9 2.79 30.92 35.98
CA SER A 9 3.99 30.50 36.70
C SER A 9 3.74 30.37 38.21
N LEU A 10 4.24 29.27 38.81
CA LEU A 10 4.83 29.07 40.17
C LEU A 10 3.98 29.33 41.45
N PRO A 11 4.38 28.89 42.69
CA PRO A 11 5.28 27.81 43.18
C PRO A 11 4.62 26.98 44.34
N PRO A 12 5.30 26.63 45.47
CA PRO A 12 6.04 25.40 45.75
C PRO A 12 5.36 24.49 46.79
N SER A 13 5.77 23.21 46.89
CA SER A 13 5.37 22.37 48.03
C SER A 13 6.48 21.40 48.45
N SER A 14 6.98 21.70 49.65
CA SER A 14 7.42 20.83 50.74
C SER A 14 8.15 19.52 50.43
N GLY A 15 9.36 19.44 51.00
CA GLY A 15 10.19 18.26 50.99
C GLY A 15 9.65 17.11 51.83
N ARG A 16 10.08 15.91 51.47
CA ARG A 16 10.12 14.77 52.38
C ARG A 16 11.38 13.96 52.12
N ARG A 17 12.25 13.93 53.13
CA ARG A 17 13.42 13.05 53.20
C ARG A 17 12.92 11.61 53.35
N GLY A 18 13.43 10.71 52.52
CA GLY A 18 13.21 9.27 52.59
C GLY A 18 14.51 8.55 52.27
N ILE A 19 14.92 7.67 53.19
CA ILE A 19 16.23 7.06 53.35
C ILE A 19 16.66 6.21 52.14
N SER A 20 17.94 6.37 51.78
CA SER A 20 18.68 5.63 50.75
C SER A 20 19.10 4.23 51.23
N PRO A 21 18.92 3.17 50.42
CA PRO A 21 19.78 2.00 50.46
C PRO A 21 20.86 2.10 49.36
N GLY A 22 22.10 1.85 49.75
CA GLY A 22 23.31 2.08 48.96
C GLY A 22 23.46 1.25 47.67
N PRO A 23 24.47 1.60 46.84
CA PRO A 23 24.55 1.18 45.45
C PRO A 23 25.19 -0.20 45.33
N LEU A 24 24.42 -1.17 44.83
CA LEU A 24 24.97 -2.26 44.03
C LEU A 24 25.13 -1.75 42.59
N PRO A 25 26.17 -2.15 41.85
CA PRO A 25 26.54 -1.55 40.57
C PRO A 25 25.46 -1.82 39.51
N LEU A 26 24.69 -0.77 39.20
CA LEU A 26 23.59 -0.68 38.23
C LEU A 26 24.00 -1.09 36.80
N LEU A 27 25.31 -1.09 36.51
CA LEU A 27 25.89 -1.44 35.22
C LEU A 27 25.77 -2.93 34.86
N LEU A 28 25.72 -3.84 35.85
CA LEU A 28 25.64 -5.29 35.57
C LEU A 28 24.19 -5.77 35.37
N ARG A 29 23.19 -5.09 35.96
CA ARG A 29 21.77 -5.45 35.80
C ARG A 29 21.20 -5.01 34.45
N LEU A 30 21.68 -3.92 33.86
CA LEU A 30 21.24 -3.46 32.54
C LEU A 30 21.78 -4.28 31.35
N LEU A 31 22.85 -5.05 31.56
CA LEU A 31 23.42 -5.95 30.54
C LEU A 31 22.77 -7.34 30.52
N ALA A 32 22.24 -7.81 31.66
CA ALA A 32 21.60 -9.13 31.74
C ALA A 32 20.11 -9.13 31.32
N THR A 33 19.37 -8.03 31.50
CA THR A 33 17.96 -7.93 31.07
C THR A 33 17.77 -7.60 29.60
N ASN A 34 18.80 -7.11 28.90
CA ASN A 34 18.72 -6.83 27.46
C ASN A 34 19.14 -8.02 26.57
N LEU A 35 19.69 -9.10 27.13
CA LEU A 35 20.10 -10.27 26.35
C LEU A 35 19.04 -11.40 26.28
N LEU A 36 17.87 -11.21 26.91
CA LEU A 36 16.83 -12.25 27.05
C LEU A 36 15.49 -11.86 26.43
N ILE A 37 15.50 -10.98 25.42
CA ILE A 37 14.37 -10.72 24.52
C ILE A 37 14.81 -10.98 23.07
N MET A 38 15.37 -12.16 22.81
CA MET A 38 15.48 -12.73 21.46
C MET A 38 15.09 -14.21 21.48
N ALA A 39 14.08 -14.54 22.29
CA ALA A 39 13.41 -15.83 22.22
C ALA A 39 12.15 -15.68 21.35
N SER A 40 12.33 -15.99 20.06
CA SER A 40 11.36 -16.75 19.27
C SER A 40 9.90 -16.29 19.30
N THR A 41 9.59 -15.12 18.74
CA THR A 41 8.32 -14.96 18.03
C THR A 41 8.46 -15.60 16.65
N ARG A 42 8.43 -16.95 16.61
CA ARG A 42 7.92 -17.63 15.41
C ARG A 42 6.42 -17.39 15.41
N THR A 43 6.03 -16.20 14.97
CA THR A 43 4.69 -16.00 14.43
C THR A 43 4.56 -17.02 13.31
N GLY A 44 3.73 -18.04 13.56
CA GLY A 44 3.20 -18.84 12.49
C GLY A 44 2.55 -17.86 11.52
N LEU A 45 3.19 -17.66 10.37
CA LEU A 45 2.56 -17.09 9.20
C LEU A 45 1.40 -18.02 8.88
N VAL A 46 0.24 -17.73 9.49
CA VAL A 46 -1.02 -18.08 8.88
C VAL A 46 -0.96 -17.39 7.53
N SER A 47 -0.78 -18.17 6.47
CA SER A 47 -0.99 -17.71 5.11
C SER A 47 -2.47 -17.35 5.03
N ALA A 48 -2.80 -16.13 5.46
CA ALA A 48 -4.04 -15.49 5.08
C ALA A 48 -4.00 -15.53 3.55
N GLY A 49 -4.90 -16.29 2.93
CA GLY A 49 -5.01 -16.31 1.48
C GLY A 49 -5.06 -14.87 1.01
N SER A 50 -4.10 -14.48 0.17
CA SER A 50 -4.02 -13.11 -0.35
C SER A 50 -5.37 -12.80 -1.00
N TRP A 51 -6.07 -11.80 -0.47
CA TRP A 51 -7.33 -11.34 -1.04
C TRP A 51 -7.18 -11.18 -2.55
N ASN A 52 -8.08 -11.79 -3.31
CA ASN A 52 -8.07 -11.75 -4.75
C ASN A 52 -9.29 -10.96 -5.21
N ALA A 53 -9.06 -9.72 -5.64
CA ALA A 53 -10.10 -8.80 -6.07
C ALA A 53 -11.09 -9.42 -7.07
N VAL A 54 -10.59 -10.27 -7.97
CA VAL A 54 -11.40 -10.90 -9.03
C VAL A 54 -12.31 -11.99 -8.45
N LYS A 55 -11.83 -12.77 -7.47
CA LYS A 55 -12.59 -13.87 -6.85
C LYS A 55 -13.49 -13.41 -5.72
N ASP A 56 -12.99 -12.46 -4.93
CA ASP A 56 -13.57 -12.00 -3.68
C ASP A 56 -14.40 -10.72 -3.84
N ALA A 57 -14.52 -10.18 -5.07
CA ALA A 57 -15.42 -9.07 -5.36
C ALA A 57 -16.87 -9.53 -5.16
N GLU A 58 -17.44 -9.13 -4.03
CA GLU A 58 -18.87 -9.21 -3.78
C GLU A 58 -19.61 -8.08 -4.51
N CYS A 59 -20.82 -8.39 -4.94
CA CYS A 59 -21.73 -7.42 -5.55
C CYS A 59 -22.36 -6.57 -4.44
N ALA A 60 -22.46 -5.25 -4.65
CA ALA A 60 -23.01 -4.34 -3.65
C ALA A 60 -24.50 -4.61 -3.33
N SER A 61 -25.23 -5.19 -4.29
CA SER A 61 -26.63 -5.60 -4.15
C SER A 61 -26.80 -6.98 -4.77
N PRO A 62 -27.78 -7.80 -4.34
CA PRO A 62 -28.11 -9.10 -4.95
C PRO A 62 -28.84 -8.99 -6.29
N ASN A 63 -29.37 -7.80 -6.61
CA ASN A 63 -30.20 -7.58 -7.79
C ASN A 63 -29.52 -6.70 -8.85
N SER A 64 -28.21 -6.45 -8.71
CA SER A 64 -27.50 -5.52 -9.57
C SER A 64 -26.41 -6.20 -10.36
N ILE A 65 -26.40 -6.04 -11.68
CA ILE A 65 -25.30 -6.56 -12.50
C ILE A 65 -23.98 -6.03 -11.97
N CYS A 66 -23.03 -6.93 -11.76
CA CYS A 66 -21.77 -6.59 -11.12
C CYS A 66 -20.61 -7.17 -11.91
N LEU A 67 -19.68 -6.31 -12.31
CA LEU A 67 -18.44 -6.71 -12.93
C LEU A 67 -17.56 -7.41 -11.89
N THR A 68 -17.05 -8.60 -12.21
CA THR A 68 -16.17 -9.37 -11.32
C THR A 68 -14.71 -9.37 -11.79
N SER A 69 -14.47 -9.21 -13.09
CA SER A 69 -13.14 -8.94 -13.66
C SER A 69 -12.82 -7.43 -13.68
N PHE A 70 -11.58 -7.04 -14.00
CA PHE A 70 -11.19 -5.64 -14.10
C PHE A 70 -11.48 -4.81 -12.83
N ARG A 71 -11.43 -5.50 -11.68
CA ARG A 71 -11.48 -4.92 -10.35
C ARG A 71 -10.19 -5.31 -9.67
N TRP A 72 -9.42 -4.32 -9.26
CA TRP A 72 -8.09 -4.47 -8.71
C TRP A 72 -8.10 -4.15 -7.22
N CYS A 73 -8.97 -3.25 -6.77
CA CYS A 73 -8.95 -2.77 -5.40
C CYS A 73 -10.29 -2.94 -4.68
N SER A 74 -10.21 -3.14 -3.37
CA SER A 74 -11.41 -3.17 -2.54
C SER A 74 -12.08 -1.80 -2.57
N ARG A 75 -13.40 -1.78 -2.78
CA ARG A 75 -14.19 -0.54 -2.65
C ARG A 75 -14.53 -0.22 -1.20
N ASP A 76 -14.37 -1.21 -0.32
CA ASP A 76 -14.58 -1.03 1.10
C ASP A 76 -13.29 -0.57 1.75
N SER A 77 -13.15 0.74 1.94
CA SER A 77 -11.99 1.33 2.62
C SER A 77 -11.86 0.87 4.08
N ALA A 78 -12.95 0.42 4.72
CA ALA A 78 -12.91 -0.09 6.09
C ALA A 78 -12.34 -1.51 6.16
N SER A 79 -12.40 -2.26 5.06
CA SER A 79 -11.87 -3.64 5.00
C SER A 79 -10.35 -3.73 5.13
N GLY A 80 -9.62 -2.62 4.93
CA GLY A 80 -8.15 -2.61 4.89
C GLY A 80 -7.55 -3.49 3.79
N LYS A 81 -8.38 -4.01 2.88
CA LYS A 81 -7.95 -4.85 1.76
C LYS A 81 -7.37 -3.93 0.68
N GLY A 82 -6.08 -4.11 0.39
CA GLY A 82 -5.35 -3.35 -0.63
C GLY A 82 -5.77 -3.70 -2.06
N CYS A 83 -4.89 -3.41 -3.01
CA CYS A 83 -5.07 -3.78 -4.42
C CYS A 83 -4.40 -5.13 -4.71
N SER A 84 -5.00 -5.92 -5.60
CA SER A 84 -4.45 -7.18 -6.12
C SER A 84 -4.71 -7.27 -7.62
N TYR A 85 -3.70 -7.73 -8.35
CA TYR A 85 -3.75 -7.87 -9.80
C TYR A 85 -3.63 -9.36 -10.16
N PRO A 86 -4.42 -9.87 -11.10
CA PRO A 86 -4.34 -11.25 -11.54
C PRO A 86 -3.08 -11.48 -12.40
N ASP A 87 -2.75 -12.74 -12.64
CA ASP A 87 -1.61 -13.11 -13.49
C ASP A 87 -1.71 -12.47 -14.89
N GLY A 88 -0.60 -11.90 -15.35
CA GLY A 88 -0.53 -11.22 -16.65
C GLY A 88 -1.04 -9.78 -16.68
N ILE A 89 -1.33 -9.20 -15.50
CA ILE A 89 -1.67 -7.79 -15.32
C ILE A 89 -0.72 -7.19 -14.29
N ASP A 90 -0.06 -6.10 -14.64
CA ASP A 90 0.87 -5.40 -13.76
C ASP A 90 0.23 -4.17 -13.13
N ALA A 91 0.67 -3.80 -11.93
CA ALA A 91 0.38 -2.49 -11.38
C ALA A 91 1.19 -1.42 -12.13
N PHE A 92 0.58 -0.28 -12.47
CA PHE A 92 1.30 0.83 -13.09
C PHE A 92 2.41 1.38 -12.18
N TYR A 93 2.14 1.44 -10.87
CA TYR A 93 3.13 1.77 -9.84
C TYR A 93 3.35 0.56 -8.92
N PRO A 94 4.42 -0.23 -9.13
CA PRO A 94 4.70 -1.37 -8.28
C PRO A 94 4.91 -0.92 -6.83
N GLY A 95 4.24 -1.60 -5.89
CA GLY A 95 4.32 -1.29 -4.46
C GLY A 95 3.48 -0.10 -3.99
N SER A 96 2.65 0.49 -4.85
CA SER A 96 1.71 1.54 -4.47
C SER A 96 0.28 1.00 -4.42
N ASP A 97 -0.29 0.99 -3.22
CA ASP A 97 -1.70 0.63 -3.00
C ASP A 97 -2.63 1.84 -3.25
N THR A 98 -2.05 3.03 -3.49
CA THR A 98 -2.78 4.30 -3.54
C THR A 98 -3.33 4.64 -4.92
N VAL A 99 -2.77 4.06 -5.98
CA VAL A 99 -3.17 4.39 -7.37
C VAL A 99 -3.51 3.09 -8.11
N PRO A 100 -4.81 2.80 -8.33
CA PRO A 100 -5.31 1.49 -8.71
C PRO A 100 -5.23 1.23 -10.23
N TYR A 101 -4.16 1.66 -10.89
CA TYR A 101 -4.04 1.53 -12.34
C TYR A 101 -3.44 0.18 -12.68
N ALA A 102 -4.19 -0.61 -13.45
CA ALA A 102 -3.67 -1.82 -14.07
C ALA A 102 -3.07 -1.51 -15.44
N MET A 103 -2.01 -2.24 -15.77
CA MET A 103 -1.40 -2.24 -17.09
C MET A 103 -1.80 -3.53 -17.81
N LEU A 104 -2.52 -3.36 -18.90
CA LEU A 104 -2.87 -4.42 -19.85
C LEU A 104 -1.98 -4.31 -21.07
N TYR A 105 -1.86 -5.41 -21.80
CA TYR A 105 -0.96 -5.53 -22.93
C TYR A 105 -1.69 -5.93 -24.22
N HIS A 106 -1.31 -5.29 -25.32
CA HIS A 106 -1.74 -5.65 -26.67
C HIS A 106 -1.40 -7.13 -26.94
N GLY A 107 -2.29 -7.82 -27.65
CA GLY A 107 -2.11 -9.23 -27.99
C GLY A 107 -2.31 -10.19 -26.82
N SER A 108 -2.61 -9.71 -25.61
CA SER A 108 -3.14 -10.53 -24.53
C SER A 108 -4.67 -10.50 -24.56
N LYS A 109 -5.29 -11.59 -24.10
CA LYS A 109 -6.74 -11.74 -24.03
C LYS A 109 -7.16 -11.77 -22.57
N TYR A 110 -8.21 -11.03 -22.26
CA TYR A 110 -8.70 -10.85 -20.90
C TYR A 110 -10.18 -11.19 -20.85
N ASP A 111 -10.62 -12.00 -19.89
CA ASP A 111 -12.03 -12.32 -19.77
C ASP A 111 -12.75 -11.27 -18.93
N ILE A 112 -13.69 -10.57 -19.56
CA ILE A 112 -14.69 -9.75 -18.90
C ILE A 112 -15.75 -10.69 -18.35
N THR A 113 -15.91 -10.71 -17.03
CA THR A 113 -16.85 -11.57 -16.30
C THR A 113 -17.73 -10.73 -15.41
N TRP A 114 -18.96 -11.19 -15.20
CA TRP A 114 -19.92 -10.52 -14.34
C TRP A 114 -20.83 -11.52 -13.63
N LYS A 115 -21.49 -11.04 -12.58
CA LYS A 115 -22.51 -11.75 -11.81
C LYS A 115 -23.83 -11.00 -11.88
N GLN A 116 -24.90 -11.71 -11.55
CA GLN A 116 -26.27 -11.18 -11.39
C GLN A 116 -26.85 -10.53 -12.65
N ALA A 117 -26.37 -10.93 -13.84
CA ALA A 117 -27.06 -10.60 -15.07
C ALA A 117 -28.40 -11.35 -15.14
N LYS A 118 -29.47 -10.65 -15.51
CA LYS A 118 -30.79 -11.26 -15.71
C LYS A 118 -30.74 -12.23 -16.90
N PRO A 119 -31.18 -13.49 -16.74
CA PRO A 119 -31.20 -14.45 -17.83
C PRO A 119 -32.03 -13.97 -19.02
N GLY A 120 -31.56 -14.24 -20.23
CA GLY A 120 -32.26 -13.89 -21.48
C GLY A 120 -32.16 -12.41 -21.89
N VAL A 121 -31.59 -11.54 -21.06
CA VAL A 121 -31.33 -10.13 -21.42
C VAL A 121 -29.85 -9.97 -21.79
N PRO A 122 -29.52 -9.46 -22.99
CA PRO A 122 -28.14 -9.22 -23.37
C PRO A 122 -27.43 -8.24 -22.43
N VAL A 123 -26.16 -8.51 -22.15
CA VAL A 123 -25.27 -7.57 -21.47
C VAL A 123 -24.59 -6.70 -22.52
N LEU A 124 -24.78 -5.39 -22.39
CA LEU A 124 -24.07 -4.36 -23.14
C LEU A 124 -22.73 -4.11 -22.45
N ILE A 125 -21.64 -4.31 -23.17
CA ILE A 125 -20.26 -4.03 -22.76
C ILE A 125 -19.80 -2.80 -23.54
N GLU A 126 -19.25 -1.83 -22.84
CA GLU A 126 -18.78 -0.56 -23.38
C GLU A 126 -17.34 -0.31 -22.91
N TRP A 127 -16.46 0.07 -23.82
CA TRP A 127 -15.13 0.54 -23.50
C TRP A 127 -15.11 2.07 -23.64
N LEU A 128 -14.79 2.72 -22.52
CA LEU A 128 -14.71 4.16 -22.40
C LEU A 128 -13.25 4.59 -22.24
N PHE A 129 -12.86 5.62 -22.98
CA PHE A 129 -11.58 6.30 -22.82
C PHE A 129 -11.65 7.73 -23.38
N SER A 130 -10.72 8.58 -22.97
CA SER A 130 -10.66 9.99 -23.37
C SER A 130 -10.15 10.18 -24.80
N ASP A 131 -10.71 11.14 -25.53
CA ASP A 131 -10.11 11.63 -26.79
C ASP A 131 -8.85 12.46 -26.55
N SER A 132 -8.76 13.08 -25.37
CA SER A 132 -7.65 13.95 -24.99
C SER A 132 -6.52 13.11 -24.42
N LEU A 133 -5.59 12.74 -25.30
CA LEU A 133 -4.28 12.22 -24.91
C LEU A 133 -3.46 13.23 -24.10
N ILE A 134 -3.65 14.52 -24.36
CA ILE A 134 -2.81 15.59 -23.84
C ILE A 134 -3.64 16.89 -23.80
N GLN A 135 -4.31 17.17 -22.69
CA GLN A 135 -4.52 18.56 -22.26
C GLN A 135 -3.81 18.75 -20.92
N ALA A 136 -2.52 18.40 -20.88
CA ALA A 136 -1.65 18.74 -19.76
C ALA A 136 -1.32 20.25 -19.71
N GLY A 137 -1.68 21.03 -20.74
CA GLY A 137 -1.23 22.41 -20.91
C GLY A 137 -2.30 23.50 -20.81
N GLU A 138 -3.57 23.24 -21.08
CA GLU A 138 -4.55 24.31 -21.28
C GLU A 138 -5.82 24.05 -20.48
N ARG A 139 -5.90 24.69 -19.31
CA ARG A 139 -7.03 24.71 -18.36
C ARG A 139 -7.71 23.35 -18.18
N ARG A 140 -7.20 22.55 -17.23
CA ARG A 140 -8.04 21.57 -16.51
C ARG A 140 -9.34 22.28 -16.14
N ALA A 141 -10.43 21.90 -16.79
CA ALA A 141 -11.75 22.23 -16.27
C ALA A 141 -11.83 21.72 -14.82
N GLU A 142 -12.55 22.43 -13.95
CA GLU A 142 -12.58 22.18 -12.50
C GLU A 142 -13.03 20.76 -12.11
N ASP A 143 -13.52 19.97 -13.07
CA ASP A 143 -13.89 18.56 -12.95
C ASP A 143 -12.74 17.55 -13.23
N GLY A 144 -11.55 18.03 -13.63
CA GLY A 144 -10.23 17.40 -13.44
C GLY A 144 -9.90 16.12 -14.21
N TRP A 145 -10.91 15.38 -14.68
CA TRP A 145 -10.80 14.11 -15.38
C TRP A 145 -11.63 14.24 -16.66
N GLY A 146 -10.97 14.35 -17.81
CA GLY A 146 -11.64 14.54 -19.10
C GLY A 146 -12.87 13.65 -19.26
N LYS A 147 -13.91 14.16 -19.92
CA LYS A 147 -15.18 13.46 -20.10
C LYS A 147 -14.94 12.09 -20.75
N LEU A 148 -15.21 11.02 -20.00
CA LEU A 148 -15.15 9.66 -20.51
C LEU A 148 -16.29 9.41 -21.49
N GLU A 149 -15.94 9.01 -22.70
CA GLU A 149 -16.90 8.73 -23.77
C GLU A 149 -16.83 7.27 -24.17
N VAL A 150 -17.96 6.72 -24.61
CA VAL A 150 -18.00 5.35 -25.14
C VAL A 150 -17.37 5.38 -26.52
N LYS A 151 -16.27 4.66 -26.71
CA LYS A 151 -15.56 4.60 -27.99
C LYS A 151 -15.78 3.27 -28.71
N TRP A 152 -16.16 2.24 -27.96
CA TRP A 152 -16.52 0.94 -28.51
C TRP A 152 -17.59 0.29 -27.65
N SER A 153 -18.49 -0.48 -28.27
CA SER A 153 -19.45 -1.29 -27.53
C SER A 153 -19.83 -2.57 -28.28
N THR A 154 -20.21 -3.59 -27.51
CA THR A 154 -20.75 -4.86 -28.01
C THR A 154 -21.83 -5.37 -27.08
N ASN A 155 -22.72 -6.21 -27.58
CA ASN A 155 -23.66 -6.97 -26.76
C ASN A 155 -23.27 -8.45 -26.73
N THR A 156 -23.66 -9.14 -25.66
CA THR A 156 -23.50 -10.60 -25.55
C THR A 156 -24.56 -11.18 -24.63
N THR A 157 -25.00 -12.40 -24.91
CA THR A 157 -25.89 -13.19 -24.06
C THR A 157 -25.13 -14.20 -23.21
N GLY A 158 -23.80 -14.28 -23.36
CA GLY A 158 -22.94 -15.14 -22.55
C GLY A 158 -22.84 -14.70 -21.09
N SER A 159 -22.11 -15.46 -20.29
CA SER A 159 -21.73 -15.10 -18.91
C SER A 159 -20.36 -14.41 -18.82
N SER A 160 -19.63 -14.37 -19.93
CA SER A 160 -18.34 -13.70 -20.07
C SER A 160 -18.13 -13.20 -21.50
N TYR A 161 -17.12 -12.37 -21.69
CA TYR A 161 -16.67 -11.87 -22.98
C TYR A 161 -15.14 -11.78 -23.01
N THR A 162 -14.52 -12.36 -24.03
CA THR A 162 -13.06 -12.26 -24.20
C THR A 162 -12.70 -10.93 -24.84
N PHE A 163 -12.10 -10.05 -24.05
CA PHE A 163 -11.57 -8.75 -24.43
C PHE A 163 -10.15 -8.90 -24.98
N ASP A 164 -10.02 -8.64 -26.28
CA ASP A 164 -8.74 -8.53 -26.97
C ASP A 164 -8.56 -7.05 -27.38
N PRO A 165 -7.78 -6.25 -26.61
CA PRO A 165 -7.67 -4.82 -26.83
C PRO A 165 -7.20 -4.50 -28.25
N LEU A 166 -6.21 -5.25 -28.76
CA LEU A 166 -5.62 -4.97 -30.07
C LEU A 166 -6.60 -5.30 -31.20
N ALA A 167 -7.31 -6.43 -31.10
CA ALA A 167 -8.33 -6.77 -32.07
C ALA A 167 -9.46 -5.73 -32.12
N ILE A 168 -9.91 -5.25 -30.95
CA ILE A 168 -10.94 -4.20 -30.85
C ILE A 168 -10.44 -2.87 -31.42
N LEU A 169 -9.23 -2.44 -31.05
CA LEU A 169 -8.64 -1.20 -31.55
C LEU A 169 -8.44 -1.22 -33.07
N GLY A 170 -8.17 -2.40 -33.64
CA GLY A 170 -8.12 -2.61 -35.10
C GLY A 170 -9.46 -2.42 -35.83
N THR A 171 -10.59 -2.32 -35.11
CA THR A 171 -11.91 -2.08 -35.70
C THR A 171 -12.27 -0.60 -35.85
N PHE A 172 -11.41 0.32 -35.37
CA PHE A 172 -11.67 1.75 -35.51
C PHE A 172 -11.50 2.21 -36.97
N PRO A 173 -12.30 3.18 -37.44
CA PRO A 173 -13.33 3.92 -36.70
C PRO A 173 -14.58 3.08 -36.38
N THR A 174 -15.18 3.33 -35.22
CA THR A 174 -16.42 2.68 -34.77
C THR A 174 -17.63 3.59 -34.99
N PRO A 175 -18.87 3.09 -34.92
CA PRO A 175 -20.06 3.94 -34.93
C PRO A 175 -20.08 5.00 -33.81
N GLN A 176 -19.43 4.72 -32.67
CA GLN A 176 -19.36 5.63 -31.53
C GLN A 176 -18.21 6.64 -31.64
N ALA A 177 -17.19 6.33 -32.44
CA ALA A 177 -16.03 7.18 -32.69
C ALA A 177 -15.69 7.22 -34.19
N PRO A 178 -16.59 7.79 -35.03
CA PRO A 178 -16.44 7.76 -36.49
C PRO A 178 -15.23 8.55 -36.99
N ASN A 179 -14.72 9.49 -36.17
CA ASN A 179 -13.60 10.37 -36.50
C ASN A 179 -12.28 9.93 -35.87
N MET A 180 -12.22 8.74 -35.25
CA MET A 180 -11.03 8.24 -34.57
C MET A 180 -10.40 7.12 -35.40
N SER A 181 -9.16 7.34 -35.85
CA SER A 181 -8.37 6.31 -36.54
C SER A 181 -7.90 5.21 -35.58
N VAL A 182 -7.47 4.07 -36.14
CA VAL A 182 -6.86 2.97 -35.37
C VAL A 182 -5.68 3.45 -34.52
N TRP A 183 -4.81 4.30 -35.08
CA TRP A 183 -3.61 4.78 -34.37
C TRP A 183 -3.95 5.77 -33.26
N GLU A 184 -4.93 6.64 -33.47
CA GLU A 184 -5.43 7.53 -32.42
C GLU A 184 -6.08 6.74 -31.30
N ALA A 185 -6.88 5.71 -31.62
CA ALA A 185 -7.47 4.83 -30.62
C ALA A 185 -6.38 4.11 -29.81
N ILE A 186 -5.38 3.50 -30.47
CA ILE A 186 -4.24 2.85 -29.79
C ILE A 186 -3.53 3.84 -28.87
N ALA A 187 -3.20 5.03 -29.37
CA ALA A 187 -2.54 6.04 -28.58
C ALA A 187 -3.40 6.44 -27.37
N SER A 188 -4.69 6.73 -27.54
CA SER A 188 -5.62 7.12 -26.47
C SER A 188 -5.72 6.09 -25.35
N THR A 189 -5.55 4.80 -25.64
CA THR A 189 -5.57 3.76 -24.61
C THR A 189 -4.31 3.68 -23.75
N HIS A 190 -3.24 4.40 -24.11
CA HIS A 190 -2.04 4.54 -23.29
C HIS A 190 -2.23 5.50 -22.10
N ASP A 191 -3.36 6.18 -21.99
CA ASP A 191 -3.70 7.04 -20.85
C ASP A 191 -4.42 6.23 -19.74
N ALA A 192 -4.39 6.71 -18.49
CA ALA A 192 -5.05 6.10 -17.34
C ALA A 192 -6.58 6.31 -17.31
N SER A 193 -7.18 6.73 -18.41
CA SER A 193 -8.62 7.02 -18.53
C SER A 193 -9.45 5.86 -19.07
N ASN A 194 -8.90 4.65 -19.21
CA ASN A 194 -9.68 3.51 -19.72
C ASN A 194 -10.58 2.90 -18.63
N HIS A 195 -11.82 2.64 -19.02
CA HIS A 195 -12.79 1.90 -18.22
C HIS A 195 -13.62 0.95 -19.08
N ILE A 196 -13.94 -0.21 -18.52
CA ILE A 196 -15.00 -1.08 -19.02
C ILE A 196 -16.27 -0.80 -18.22
N ARG A 197 -17.38 -0.65 -18.93
CA ARG A 197 -18.72 -0.54 -18.35
C ARG A 197 -19.59 -1.67 -18.87
N ILE A 198 -20.36 -2.27 -17.98
CA ILE A 198 -21.39 -3.24 -18.35
C ILE A 198 -22.77 -2.76 -17.90
N SER A 199 -23.79 -3.09 -18.68
CA SER A 199 -25.19 -2.81 -18.33
C SER A 199 -26.17 -3.79 -19.00
N GLN A 200 -27.40 -3.86 -18.49
CA GLN A 200 -28.52 -4.56 -19.16
C GLN A 200 -29.66 -3.57 -19.43
N PRO A 201 -29.67 -2.90 -20.60
CA PRO A 201 -30.72 -1.94 -20.93
C PRO A 201 -32.08 -2.66 -21.03
N GLY A 202 -33.15 -1.99 -20.60
CA GLY A 202 -34.52 -2.55 -20.62
C GLY A 202 -34.87 -3.40 -19.40
N VAL A 203 -33.91 -3.66 -18.51
CA VAL A 203 -34.19 -4.19 -17.18
C VAL A 203 -34.73 -3.06 -16.31
N ALA A 204 -36.05 -2.92 -16.21
CA ALA A 204 -36.63 -2.09 -15.17
C ALA A 204 -36.34 -2.75 -13.80
N ASP A 205 -35.79 -1.97 -12.88
CA ASP A 205 -35.84 -2.35 -11.48
C ASP A 205 -37.29 -2.17 -11.04
N ALA A 206 -38.00 -3.27 -10.85
CA ALA A 206 -39.40 -3.22 -10.37
C ALA A 206 -39.54 -2.43 -9.05
N ASN A 207 -38.43 -2.21 -8.33
CA ASN A 207 -38.38 -1.52 -7.04
C ASN A 207 -37.48 -0.26 -7.03
N SER A 208 -36.89 0.19 -8.15
CA SER A 208 -36.20 1.50 -8.13
C SER A 208 -37.23 2.57 -8.41
N PRO A 209 -37.54 3.47 -7.45
CA PRO A 209 -38.36 4.63 -7.75
C PRO A 209 -37.69 5.38 -8.90
N SER A 210 -38.42 5.50 -10.00
CA SER A 210 -38.03 6.33 -11.13
C SER A 210 -37.85 7.75 -10.62
N VAL A 211 -36.61 8.15 -10.32
CA VAL A 211 -36.30 9.54 -10.02
C VAL A 211 -36.48 10.30 -11.33
N GLY A 212 -37.66 10.90 -11.49
CA GLY A 212 -37.94 11.83 -12.56
C GLY A 212 -36.97 13.00 -12.44
N ILE A 213 -36.15 13.21 -13.47
CA ILE A 213 -35.29 14.38 -13.57
C ILE A 213 -36.19 15.55 -13.98
N THR A 214 -36.85 16.17 -13.00
CA THR A 214 -37.44 17.51 -13.13
C THR A 214 -36.58 18.47 -12.31
N GLY A 215 -35.45 18.86 -12.88
CA GLY A 215 -34.58 19.89 -12.31
C GLY A 215 -33.49 20.29 -13.31
N PRO A 216 -33.09 21.56 -13.39
CA PRO A 216 -32.03 22.01 -14.28
C PRO A 216 -30.74 21.27 -13.92
N SER A 217 -30.31 20.43 -14.85
CA SER A 217 -29.18 19.53 -14.73
C SER A 217 -27.89 20.29 -14.43
N THR A 218 -27.30 20.05 -13.26
CA THR A 218 -25.86 20.21 -13.09
C THR A 218 -25.18 19.18 -14.01
N PRO A 219 -24.36 19.60 -14.98
CA PRO A 219 -23.65 18.67 -15.84
C PRO A 219 -22.61 17.93 -14.96
N GLY A 220 -22.78 16.63 -14.75
CA GLY A 220 -21.75 15.80 -14.10
C GLY A 220 -22.23 14.66 -13.20
N ARG A 221 -23.51 14.56 -12.82
CA ARG A 221 -23.95 13.44 -11.97
C ARG A 221 -25.38 12.99 -12.23
N GLY A 222 -25.61 12.48 -13.44
CA GLY A 222 -26.79 11.65 -13.71
C GLY A 222 -26.64 10.32 -12.98
N THR A 223 -27.29 10.19 -11.82
CA THR A 223 -27.49 8.90 -11.14
C THR A 223 -28.53 8.09 -11.92
N LEU A 224 -28.12 7.54 -13.08
CA LEU A 224 -28.77 6.36 -13.62
C LEU A 224 -28.73 5.29 -12.53
N SER A 225 -29.88 4.65 -12.24
CA SER A 225 -30.00 3.61 -11.20
C SER A 225 -28.78 2.69 -11.22
N ALA A 226 -27.98 2.75 -10.15
CA ALA A 226 -26.73 2.00 -10.02
C ALA A 226 -26.94 0.47 -10.08
N ALA A 227 -28.19 0.00 -10.03
CA ALA A 227 -28.51 -1.41 -10.07
C ALA A 227 -28.24 -2.06 -11.44
N ASN A 228 -28.39 -1.34 -12.56
CA ASN A 228 -28.27 -1.95 -13.89
C ASN A 228 -26.95 -1.64 -14.60
N LYS A 229 -25.95 -1.16 -13.85
CA LYS A 229 -24.67 -0.74 -14.41
C LYS A 229 -23.52 -1.03 -13.46
N SER A 230 -22.43 -1.55 -14.00
CA SER A 230 -21.17 -1.72 -13.29
C SER A 230 -20.01 -1.16 -14.12
N VAL A 231 -18.99 -0.63 -13.44
CA VAL A 231 -17.81 -0.02 -14.07
C VAL A 231 -16.55 -0.61 -13.44
N SER A 232 -15.54 -0.87 -14.26
CA SER A 232 -14.22 -1.36 -13.87
C SER A 232 -13.41 -0.29 -13.13
N ASP A 233 -12.33 -0.74 -12.49
CA ASP A 233 -11.25 0.16 -12.09
C ASP A 233 -10.49 0.66 -13.34
N GLN A 234 -9.67 1.69 -13.15
CA GLN A 234 -8.90 2.31 -14.24
C GLN A 234 -7.79 1.38 -14.73
N PHE A 235 -7.52 1.43 -16.02
CA PHE A 235 -6.40 0.72 -16.61
C PHE A 235 -5.79 1.46 -17.80
N LEU A 236 -4.63 1.00 -18.21
CA LEU A 236 -3.89 1.44 -19.39
C LEU A 236 -3.70 0.21 -20.28
N VAL A 237 -3.61 0.43 -21.58
CA VAL A 237 -3.24 -0.62 -22.52
C VAL A 237 -1.93 -0.23 -23.18
N HIS A 238 -0.97 -1.13 -23.19
CA HIS A 238 0.35 -0.89 -23.77
C HIS A 238 0.78 -2.02 -24.71
N SER A 239 1.82 -1.79 -25.48
CA SER A 239 2.39 -2.82 -26.36
C SER A 239 3.02 -3.99 -25.60
N ARG A 240 3.17 -5.15 -26.25
CA ARG A 240 3.97 -6.28 -25.71
C ARG A 240 5.43 -5.93 -25.46
N TRP A 241 5.98 -4.94 -26.17
CA TRP A 241 7.34 -4.48 -25.90
C TRP A 241 7.43 -3.87 -24.50
N THR A 242 6.41 -3.09 -24.10
CA THR A 242 6.29 -2.53 -22.75
C THR A 242 6.20 -3.64 -21.71
N GLU A 243 5.44 -4.73 -21.98
CA GLU A 243 5.39 -5.91 -21.10
C GLU A 243 6.78 -6.50 -20.84
N GLN A 244 7.56 -6.73 -21.90
CA GLN A 244 8.91 -7.28 -21.78
C GLN A 244 9.82 -6.33 -21.00
N PHE A 245 9.72 -5.03 -21.26
CA PHE A 245 10.47 -4.02 -20.53
C PHE A 245 10.14 -4.04 -19.03
N VAL A 246 8.85 -4.01 -18.66
CA VAL A 246 8.39 -4.04 -17.26
C VAL A 246 8.87 -5.30 -16.56
N ARG A 247 8.70 -6.48 -17.19
CA ARG A 247 9.17 -7.76 -16.63
C ARG A 247 10.69 -7.79 -16.43
N ASN A 248 11.46 -7.23 -17.37
CA ASN A 248 12.92 -7.15 -17.25
C ASN A 248 13.35 -6.22 -16.11
N VAL A 249 12.69 -5.07 -15.95
CA VAL A 249 12.95 -4.13 -14.84
C VAL A 249 12.59 -4.78 -13.50
N GLN A 250 11.41 -5.40 -13.39
CA GLN A 250 11.01 -6.11 -12.17
C GLN A 250 11.97 -7.25 -11.81
N ALA A 251 12.43 -8.02 -12.81
CA ALA A 251 13.42 -9.07 -12.60
C ALA A 251 14.75 -8.50 -12.12
N TYR A 252 15.20 -7.39 -12.72
CA TYR A 252 16.41 -6.70 -12.31
C TYR A 252 16.31 -6.16 -10.87
N ASP A 253 15.20 -5.51 -10.52
CA ASP A 253 14.97 -5.00 -9.16
C ASP A 253 14.93 -6.14 -8.14
N ALA A 254 14.27 -7.26 -8.44
CA ALA A 254 14.25 -8.43 -7.57
C ALA A 254 15.68 -8.95 -7.30
N THR A 255 16.55 -8.94 -8.31
CA THR A 255 17.97 -9.31 -8.13
C THR A 255 18.75 -8.29 -7.30
N LEU A 256 18.52 -6.99 -7.52
CA LEU A 256 19.17 -5.92 -6.75
C LEU A 256 18.77 -5.95 -5.28
N TYR A 257 17.48 -6.09 -4.97
CA TYR A 257 16.99 -6.22 -3.60
C TYR A 257 17.54 -7.48 -2.93
N GLY A 258 17.58 -8.60 -3.66
CA GLY A 258 18.21 -9.82 -3.16
C GLY A 258 19.70 -9.65 -2.84
N GLN A 259 20.44 -8.94 -3.69
CA GLN A 259 21.85 -8.61 -3.44
C GLN A 259 22.02 -7.63 -2.29
N GLN A 260 21.22 -6.57 -2.22
CA GLN A 260 21.24 -5.63 -1.11
C GLN A 260 20.92 -6.33 0.20
N GLN A 261 19.92 -7.20 0.25
CA GLN A 261 19.58 -7.93 1.47
C GLN A 261 20.71 -8.86 1.91
N ARG A 262 21.40 -9.54 0.97
CA ARG A 262 22.61 -10.32 1.27
C ARG A 262 23.74 -9.43 1.80
N ASN A 263 23.99 -8.28 1.17
CA ASN A 263 25.01 -7.34 1.61
C ASN A 263 24.69 -6.74 2.98
N TRP A 264 23.41 -6.43 3.26
CA TRP A 264 22.93 -6.01 4.57
C TRP A 264 23.11 -7.11 5.62
N GLN A 265 22.81 -8.36 5.28
CA GLN A 265 23.05 -9.50 6.19
C GLN A 265 24.53 -9.69 6.50
N ILE A 266 25.41 -9.53 5.51
CA ILE A 266 26.86 -9.59 5.71
C ILE A 266 27.32 -8.41 6.57
N GLY A 267 26.84 -7.19 6.30
CA GLY A 267 27.20 -5.98 7.04
C GLY A 267 26.73 -6.01 8.50
N VAL A 268 25.48 -6.42 8.75
CA VAL A 268 24.92 -6.57 10.11
C VAL A 268 25.59 -7.74 10.84
N GLY A 269 25.83 -8.85 10.14
CA GLY A 269 26.55 -10.01 10.68
C GLY A 269 27.97 -9.66 11.11
N ALA A 270 28.71 -8.92 10.30
CA ALA A 270 30.06 -8.45 10.63
C ALA A 270 30.06 -7.42 11.76
N GLY A 271 29.12 -6.47 11.73
CA GLY A 271 29.00 -5.42 12.75
C GLY A 271 28.69 -5.97 14.15
N ILE A 272 27.76 -6.92 14.26
CA ILE A 272 27.42 -7.56 15.54
C ILE A 272 28.51 -8.56 15.94
N GLY A 273 29.05 -9.34 14.99
CA GLY A 273 30.05 -10.37 15.25
C GLY A 273 31.38 -9.84 15.78
N ILE A 274 31.82 -8.67 15.31
CA ILE A 274 33.09 -8.06 15.74
C ILE A 274 32.86 -6.99 16.82
N GLY A 275 31.78 -6.21 16.72
CA GLY A 275 31.51 -5.09 17.62
C GLY A 275 31.23 -5.52 19.06
N VAL A 276 30.45 -6.59 19.27
CA VAL A 276 30.07 -7.04 20.62
C VAL A 276 31.27 -7.59 21.40
N PRO A 277 32.11 -8.49 20.85
CA PRO A 277 33.32 -8.93 21.54
C PRO A 277 34.30 -7.79 21.83
N LEU A 278 34.46 -6.84 20.90
CA LEU A 278 35.39 -5.72 21.07
C LEU A 278 34.91 -4.75 22.18
N LEU A 279 33.61 -4.44 22.23
CA LEU A 279 33.05 -3.65 23.33
C LEU A 279 33.13 -4.39 24.69
N MET A 280 32.90 -5.70 24.71
CA MET A 280 33.05 -6.52 25.92
C MET A 280 34.50 -6.53 26.44
N THR A 281 35.48 -6.70 25.55
CA THR A 281 36.90 -6.66 25.93
C THR A 281 37.32 -5.27 26.42
N LEU A 282 36.85 -4.21 25.77
CA LEU A 282 37.12 -2.83 26.20
C LEU A 282 36.49 -2.54 27.56
N ALA A 283 35.22 -2.92 27.77
CA ALA A 283 34.52 -2.76 29.04
C ALA A 283 35.20 -3.54 30.17
N TRP A 284 35.63 -4.78 29.90
CA TRP A 284 36.40 -5.59 30.84
C TRP A 284 37.74 -4.92 31.20
N PHE A 285 38.47 -4.41 30.20
CA PHE A 285 39.76 -3.76 30.42
C PHE A 285 39.63 -2.47 31.25
N ILE A 286 38.64 -1.63 30.94
CA ILE A 286 38.34 -0.41 31.69
C ILE A 286 37.92 -0.75 33.12
N GLY A 287 37.03 -1.72 33.30
CA GLY A 287 36.59 -2.20 34.61
C GLY A 287 37.74 -2.72 35.46
N HIS A 288 38.65 -3.51 34.87
CA HIS A 288 39.81 -4.05 35.57
C HIS A 288 40.80 -2.95 36.01
N ARG A 289 41.09 -1.97 35.14
CA ARG A 289 41.99 -0.85 35.45
C ARG A 289 41.45 0.10 36.52
N LEU A 290 40.14 0.35 36.54
CA LEU A 290 39.52 1.24 37.53
C LEU A 290 39.25 0.54 38.87
N GLY A 291 38.83 -0.73 38.83
CA GLY A 291 38.55 -1.51 40.04
C GLY A 291 39.79 -1.77 40.89
N THR A 292 40.94 -2.00 40.25
CA THR A 292 42.22 -2.20 40.96
C THR A 292 42.64 -0.93 41.71
N ARG A 293 42.55 0.26 41.09
CA ARG A 293 42.90 1.52 41.78
C ARG A 293 41.99 1.83 42.97
N ALA A 294 40.67 1.65 42.82
CA ALA A 294 39.73 1.88 43.90
C ALA A 294 39.94 0.89 45.08
N GLY A 295 40.31 -0.36 44.79
CA GLY A 295 40.65 -1.34 45.81
C GLY A 295 41.88 -0.96 46.63
N TYR A 296 42.94 -0.45 45.98
CA TYR A 296 44.15 0.02 46.68
C TYR A 296 43.87 1.23 47.58
N ASP A 297 43.05 2.19 47.13
CA ASP A 297 42.74 3.38 47.94
C ASP A 297 41.88 3.04 49.18
N ILE A 298 40.95 2.08 49.05
CA ILE A 298 40.14 1.62 50.18
C ILE A 298 40.99 0.79 51.16
N ALA A 299 41.85 -0.11 50.66
CA ALA A 299 42.76 -0.88 51.51
C ALA A 299 43.77 0.02 52.25
N ALA A 300 44.30 1.04 51.58
CA ALA A 300 45.21 2.02 52.19
C ALA A 300 44.50 2.87 53.26
N LYS A 301 43.24 3.25 53.06
CA LYS A 301 42.44 3.93 54.10
C LYS A 301 42.10 3.04 55.29
N ALA A 302 41.82 1.76 55.05
CA ALA A 302 41.55 0.79 56.12
C ALA A 302 42.80 0.56 56.99
N ALA A 303 43.97 0.36 56.38
CA ALA A 303 45.24 0.18 57.10
C ALA A 303 45.61 1.38 57.99
N ARG A 304 45.34 2.62 57.55
CA ARG A 304 45.59 3.82 58.38
C ARG A 304 44.68 3.90 59.62
N ARG A 305 43.43 3.43 59.51
CA ARG A 305 42.50 3.41 60.66
C ARG A 305 42.89 2.39 61.71
N GLU A 306 43.42 1.24 61.29
CA GLU A 306 43.94 0.21 62.19
C GLU A 306 45.13 0.74 63.02
N TYR A 307 46.02 1.49 62.37
CA TYR A 307 47.20 2.08 63.01
C TYR A 307 46.82 3.12 64.07
N SER A 308 45.94 4.08 63.74
CA SER A 308 45.48 5.11 64.70
C SER A 308 44.69 4.54 65.90
N ARG A 309 44.10 3.36 65.77
CA ARG A 309 43.35 2.71 66.87
C ARG A 309 44.26 2.04 67.91
N ARG A 310 45.47 1.62 67.52
CA ARG A 310 46.45 1.03 68.46
C ARG A 310 47.12 2.09 69.33
N ASP A 311 47.39 3.27 68.78
CA ASP A 311 48.02 4.38 69.53
C ASP A 311 47.12 5.01 70.60
N THR A 312 45.80 4.78 70.54
CA THR A 312 44.84 5.28 71.54
C THR A 312 44.60 4.32 72.70
N THR A 313 45.11 3.08 72.63
CA THR A 313 44.96 2.06 73.68
C THR A 313 46.20 1.87 74.56
N SER A 314 47.27 2.64 74.33
CA SER A 314 48.53 2.56 75.09
C SER A 314 48.76 3.72 76.07
N SER A 315 47.69 4.38 76.55
CA SER A 315 47.78 5.42 77.57
C SER A 315 46.91 5.12 78.78
#